data_AF-A0A7S9DXA3-F1
#
_entry.id   AF-A0A7S9DXA3-F1
#
_cell.length_a   1.000
_cell.length_b   1.000
_cell.length_c   1.000
_cell.angle_alpha   90.00
_cell.angle_beta   90.00
_cell.angle_gamma   90.00
#
_symmetry.space_group_name_H-M   'P 1'
#
loop_
_entity.id
_entity.type
_entity.pdbx_description
1 polymer ?
#
loop_
_entity_poly.entity_id
_entity_poly.type
_entity_poly.pdbx_seq_one_letter_code
_entity_poly.pdbx_strand_id
1 'polypeptide(L)'
;MTLSIQSNTIVPLPIWLTPFGYAVAVAVLQSIFVPTINTPVISQVLMTSLVNGVTLLAVLTACFWAALLIVHNKAHSAMLGYLLDQNSLSQFAAFRRRAQIRLRNHCIAALTAAVICYPLIFDSLPDSLLPATIQRMIMLGCVFMAWLYMFQGISLARFLYRHFLTQSPDSLHTMKCQQQVSDVVKILLVASMSLLLLLPLSAAGDLPYAELGVGFSAGLAIMILTAFNVLFSAQQKARAYQHHAISRIDTKLYYLQRQSKYRKDALEHAMARLRKEKKGLQRCQCEPVSFSMQLALALWSVTVPVLWWLVSV
;
A
#
# COMPACT_ATOMS: atom_id res chain seq x y z
N MET A 1 20.77 -8.10 29.34
CA MET A 1 19.62 -8.83 28.74
C MET A 1 19.91 -9.00 27.26
N THR A 2 20.42 -10.17 26.88
CA THR A 2 20.78 -10.52 25.50
C THR A 2 19.52 -11.01 24.78
N LEU A 3 19.02 -10.23 23.83
CA LEU A 3 17.95 -10.67 22.93
C LEU A 3 18.56 -11.68 21.94
N SER A 4 18.40 -12.97 22.21
CA SER A 4 18.63 -14.02 21.23
C SER A 4 17.53 -13.94 20.17
N ILE A 5 17.83 -13.26 19.06
CA ILE A 5 17.05 -13.39 17.84
C ILE A 5 17.37 -14.80 17.32
N GLN A 6 16.51 -15.76 17.69
CA GLN A 6 16.54 -17.11 17.16
C GLN A 6 16.20 -17.01 15.67
N SER A 7 17.24 -16.88 14.85
CA SER A 7 17.20 -17.01 13.41
C SER A 7 16.91 -18.48 13.09
N ASN A 8 15.63 -18.86 13.05
CA ASN A 8 15.24 -20.11 12.39
C ASN A 8 15.74 -20.02 10.94
N THR A 9 16.66 -20.90 10.58
CA THR A 9 17.22 -21.10 9.25
C THR A 9 16.18 -21.71 8.33
N ILE A 10 15.09 -20.99 8.10
CA ILE A 10 14.24 -21.18 6.94
C ILE A 10 14.87 -20.31 5.87
N VAL A 11 15.46 -20.92 4.84
CA VAL A 11 15.91 -20.18 3.65
C VAL A 11 14.75 -19.28 3.24
N PRO A 12 14.89 -17.94 3.27
CA PRO A 12 13.77 -17.08 3.01
C PRO A 12 13.35 -17.32 1.56
N LEU A 13 12.21 -17.98 1.37
CA LEU A 13 11.62 -18.10 0.05
C LEU A 13 11.55 -16.70 -0.55
N PRO A 14 11.91 -16.52 -1.83
CA PRO A 14 11.78 -15.22 -2.45
C PRO A 14 10.35 -14.73 -2.28
N ILE A 15 10.19 -13.48 -1.84
CA ILE A 15 8.92 -12.80 -1.51
C ILE A 15 7.85 -12.95 -2.62
N TRP A 16 8.29 -13.20 -3.85
CA TRP A 16 7.48 -13.35 -5.06
C TRP A 16 7.07 -14.79 -5.39
N LEU A 17 7.70 -15.80 -4.80
CA LEU A 17 7.45 -17.20 -5.14
C LEU A 17 6.07 -17.68 -4.67
N THR A 18 5.60 -17.18 -3.53
CA THR A 18 4.28 -17.52 -2.99
C THR A 18 3.11 -16.92 -3.79
N PRO A 19 3.09 -15.62 -4.17
CA PRO A 19 2.03 -15.10 -5.04
C PRO A 19 2.12 -15.69 -6.46
N PHE A 20 3.32 -15.95 -6.98
CA PHE A 20 3.48 -16.61 -8.28
C PHE A 20 2.95 -18.05 -8.24
N GLY A 21 3.31 -18.83 -7.22
CA GLY A 21 2.79 -20.18 -7.01
C GLY A 21 1.26 -20.21 -6.85
N TYR A 22 0.68 -19.18 -6.23
CA TYR A 22 -0.78 -19.01 -6.18
C TYR A 22 -1.40 -18.79 -7.56
N ALA A 23 -0.87 -17.88 -8.37
CA ALA A 23 -1.36 -17.65 -9.74
C ALA A 23 -1.27 -18.93 -10.59
N VAL A 24 -0.14 -19.64 -10.49
CA VAL A 24 0.06 -20.93 -11.19
C VAL A 24 -0.92 -21.98 -10.70
N ALA A 25 -1.12 -22.12 -9.38
CA ALA A 25 -2.05 -23.08 -8.81
C ALA A 25 -3.50 -22.82 -9.26
N VAL A 26 -3.92 -21.56 -9.29
CA VAL A 26 -5.27 -21.18 -9.78
C VAL A 26 -5.40 -21.49 -11.28
N ALA A 27 -4.39 -21.15 -12.10
CA ALA A 27 -4.39 -21.46 -13.53
C ALA A 27 -4.42 -22.97 -13.81
N VAL A 28 -3.66 -23.77 -13.04
CA VAL A 28 -3.67 -25.24 -13.13
C VAL A 28 -5.02 -25.80 -12.72
N LEU A 29 -5.58 -25.37 -11.58
CA LEU A 29 -6.92 -25.77 -11.14
C LEU A 29 -7.96 -25.48 -12.23
N GLN A 30 -7.94 -24.28 -12.81
CA GLN A 30 -8.83 -23.95 -13.91
C GLN A 30 -8.65 -24.86 -15.12
N SER A 31 -7.41 -25.10 -15.57
CA SER A 31 -7.14 -25.95 -16.75
C SER A 31 -7.67 -27.38 -16.59
N ILE A 32 -7.74 -27.89 -15.36
CA ILE A 32 -8.28 -29.23 -15.06
C ILE A 32 -9.81 -29.24 -15.11
N PHE A 33 -10.47 -28.18 -14.63
CA PHE A 33 -11.94 -28.15 -14.53
C PHE A 33 -12.65 -27.65 -15.80
N VAL A 34 -12.01 -26.85 -16.64
CA VAL A 34 -12.57 -26.38 -17.93
C VAL A 34 -13.07 -27.51 -18.84
N PRO A 35 -12.31 -28.61 -19.08
CA PRO A 35 -12.80 -29.71 -19.91
C PRO A 35 -14.00 -30.45 -19.30
N THR A 36 -14.20 -30.37 -17.98
CA THR A 36 -15.35 -31.00 -17.30
C THR A 36 -16.64 -30.17 -17.35
N ILE A 37 -16.54 -28.88 -17.73
CA ILE A 37 -17.69 -27.96 -17.88
C ILE A 37 -18.30 -28.03 -19.29
N ASN A 38 -17.69 -28.79 -20.20
CA ASN A 38 -18.05 -28.87 -21.62
C ASN A 38 -19.43 -29.54 -21.82
N THR A 39 -20.46 -28.79 -21.47
CA THR A 39 -21.86 -29.13 -21.70
C THR A 39 -22.31 -28.48 -23.00
N PRO A 40 -23.16 -29.13 -23.80
CA PRO A 40 -23.58 -28.62 -25.11
C PRO A 40 -24.41 -27.32 -25.03
N VAL A 41 -24.70 -26.83 -23.83
CA VAL A 41 -25.60 -25.70 -23.55
C VAL A 41 -24.83 -24.37 -23.42
N ILE A 42 -23.55 -24.41 -23.07
CA ILE A 42 -22.71 -23.21 -22.91
C ILE A 42 -21.95 -22.97 -24.21
N SER A 43 -22.11 -21.81 -24.84
CA SER A 43 -21.36 -21.48 -26.05
C SER A 43 -19.86 -21.48 -25.77
N GLN A 44 -19.06 -22.05 -26.68
CA GLN A 44 -17.60 -22.10 -26.54
C GLN A 44 -16.97 -20.71 -26.31
N VAL A 45 -17.60 -19.66 -26.85
CA VAL A 45 -17.21 -18.25 -26.69
C VAL A 45 -17.38 -17.77 -25.24
N LEU A 46 -18.52 -18.03 -24.61
CA LEU A 46 -18.78 -17.66 -23.21
C LEU A 46 -17.83 -18.40 -22.26
N MET A 47 -17.59 -19.68 -22.54
CA MET A 47 -16.68 -20.49 -21.74
C MET A 47 -15.23 -19.99 -21.81
N THR A 48 -14.77 -19.58 -22.99
CA THR A 48 -13.42 -19.02 -23.18
C THR A 48 -13.28 -17.66 -22.47
N SER A 49 -14.30 -16.80 -22.54
CA SER A 49 -14.33 -15.51 -21.83
C SER A 49 -14.25 -15.69 -20.30
N LEU A 50 -15.02 -16.64 -19.76
CA LEU A 50 -15.03 -16.95 -18.32
C LEU A 50 -13.67 -17.46 -17.80
N VAL A 51 -12.99 -18.31 -18.57
CA VAL A 51 -11.66 -18.84 -18.21
C VAL A 51 -10.61 -17.74 -18.24
N ASN A 52 -10.65 -16.89 -19.27
CA ASN A 52 -9.76 -15.74 -19.40
C ASN A 52 -9.99 -14.71 -18.28
N GLY A 53 -11.25 -14.47 -17.89
CA GLY A 53 -11.57 -13.55 -16.80
C GLY A 53 -11.05 -14.00 -15.44
N VAL A 54 -11.20 -15.29 -15.09
CA VAL A 54 -10.71 -15.80 -13.80
C VAL A 54 -9.19 -15.91 -13.77
N THR A 55 -8.53 -16.31 -14.86
CA THR A 55 -7.06 -16.36 -14.92
C THR A 55 -6.47 -14.95 -14.75
N LEU A 56 -7.06 -13.96 -15.41
CA LEU A 56 -6.70 -12.56 -15.28
C LEU A 56 -6.92 -12.03 -13.85
N LEU A 57 -8.05 -12.38 -13.22
CA LEU A 57 -8.33 -12.02 -11.84
C LEU A 57 -7.38 -12.72 -10.85
N ALA A 58 -6.95 -13.94 -11.15
CA ALA A 58 -5.94 -14.67 -10.38
C ALA A 58 -4.56 -13.99 -10.47
N VAL A 59 -4.18 -13.49 -11.66
CA VAL A 59 -2.95 -12.70 -11.84
C VAL A 59 -3.04 -11.38 -11.07
N LEU A 60 -4.16 -10.65 -11.19
CA LEU A 60 -4.40 -9.41 -10.44
C LEU A 60 -4.31 -9.63 -8.92
N THR A 61 -4.91 -10.71 -8.42
CA THR A 61 -4.89 -11.03 -6.98
C THR A 61 -3.52 -11.51 -6.50
N ALA A 62 -2.74 -12.20 -7.35
CA ALA A 62 -1.34 -12.46 -7.08
C ALA A 62 -0.53 -11.15 -6.99
N CYS A 63 -0.78 -10.17 -7.88
CA CYS A 63 -0.16 -8.85 -7.79
C CYS A 63 -0.58 -8.10 -6.51
N PHE A 64 -1.86 -8.16 -6.12
CA PHE A 64 -2.33 -7.59 -4.84
C PHE A 64 -1.60 -8.21 -3.65
N TRP A 65 -1.47 -9.53 -3.64
CA TRP A 65 -0.76 -10.24 -2.58
C TRP A 65 0.72 -9.83 -2.54
N ALA A 66 1.40 -9.85 -3.67
CA ALA A 66 2.80 -9.44 -3.76
C ALA A 66 3.00 -8.00 -3.25
N ALA A 67 2.11 -7.08 -3.67
CA ALA A 67 2.12 -5.70 -3.22
C ALA A 67 1.96 -5.58 -1.69
N LEU A 68 1.04 -6.34 -1.06
CA LEU A 68 0.92 -6.37 0.40
C LEU A 68 2.19 -6.85 1.06
N LEU A 69 2.81 -7.91 0.53
CA LEU A 69 3.97 -8.52 1.15
C LEU A 69 5.16 -7.56 1.16
N ILE A 70 5.37 -6.84 0.05
CA ILE A 70 6.40 -5.80 -0.06
C ILE A 70 6.11 -4.65 0.90
N VAL A 71 4.87 -4.13 0.87
CA VAL A 71 4.47 -2.99 1.69
C VAL A 71 4.58 -3.31 3.18
N HIS A 72 4.12 -4.48 3.63
CA HIS A 72 4.24 -4.91 5.03
C HIS A 72 5.67 -5.15 5.46
N ASN A 73 6.51 -5.77 4.62
CA ASN A 73 7.92 -5.96 4.94
C ASN A 73 8.65 -4.62 5.11
N LYS A 74 8.38 -3.67 4.20
CA LYS A 74 8.93 -2.31 4.28
C LYS A 74 8.38 -1.57 5.51
N ALA A 75 7.07 -1.64 5.77
CA ALA A 75 6.44 -1.06 6.95
C ALA A 75 7.06 -1.59 8.25
N HIS A 76 7.25 -2.91 8.35
CA HIS A 76 7.87 -3.55 9.51
C HIS A 76 9.31 -3.08 9.72
N SER A 77 10.11 -3.05 8.65
CA SER A 77 11.50 -2.58 8.72
C SER A 77 11.61 -1.10 9.14
N ALA A 78 10.80 -0.23 8.55
CA ALA A 78 10.78 1.20 8.87
C ALA A 78 10.31 1.45 10.30
N MET A 79 9.29 0.71 10.75
CA MET A 79 8.77 0.79 12.10
C MET A 79 9.77 0.30 13.14
N LEU A 80 10.46 -0.81 12.88
CA LEU A 80 11.49 -1.31 13.78
C LEU A 80 12.67 -0.33 13.88
N GLY A 81 13.11 0.22 12.75
CA GLY A 81 14.14 1.27 12.72
C GLY A 81 13.74 2.47 13.55
N TYR A 82 12.52 2.98 13.35
CA TYR A 82 11.99 4.11 14.13
C TYR A 82 11.94 3.85 15.64
N LEU A 83 11.47 2.69 16.05
CA LEU A 83 11.36 2.35 17.48
C LEU A 83 12.72 2.09 18.13
N LEU A 84 13.68 1.57 17.37
CA LEU A 84 15.05 1.40 17.83
C LEU A 84 15.73 2.75 18.03
N ASP A 85 15.53 3.68 17.08
CA ASP A 85 16.05 5.04 17.17
C ASP A 85 15.44 5.83 18.34
N GLN A 86 14.16 5.61 18.66
CA GLN A 86 13.51 6.21 19.83
C GLN A 86 13.72 5.45 21.14
N ASN A 87 14.52 4.37 21.14
CA ASN A 87 14.72 3.49 22.29
C ASN A 87 13.40 3.01 22.94
N SER A 88 12.36 2.83 22.12
CA SER A 88 11.00 2.48 22.54
C SER A 88 10.61 1.08 22.05
N LEU A 89 11.59 0.19 21.90
CA LEU A 89 11.44 -1.15 21.35
C LEU A 89 10.45 -2.02 22.15
N SER A 90 10.26 -1.73 23.44
CA SER A 90 9.24 -2.36 24.29
C SER A 90 7.82 -2.16 23.75
N GLN A 91 7.54 -1.06 23.05
CA GLN A 91 6.23 -0.78 22.46
C GLN A 91 5.96 -1.61 21.20
N PHE A 92 6.99 -2.21 20.60
CA PHE A 92 6.87 -2.99 19.38
C PHE A 92 5.92 -4.20 19.54
N ALA A 93 5.95 -4.86 20.70
CA ALA A 93 5.03 -5.96 21.00
C ALA A 93 3.56 -5.51 21.00
N ALA A 94 3.27 -4.35 21.58
CA ALA A 94 1.92 -3.78 21.60
C ALA A 94 1.44 -3.43 20.19
N PHE A 95 2.32 -2.89 19.35
CA PHE A 95 2.00 -2.59 17.96
C PHE A 95 1.74 -3.84 17.12
N ARG A 96 2.53 -4.91 17.29
CA ARG A 96 2.27 -6.21 16.64
C ARG A 96 0.91 -6.77 17.02
N ARG A 97 0.56 -6.74 18.30
CA ARG A 97 -0.77 -7.18 18.78
C ARG A 97 -1.91 -6.36 18.16
N ARG A 98 -1.75 -5.04 18.07
CA ARG A 98 -2.72 -4.16 17.37
C ARG A 98 -2.78 -4.44 15.86
N ALA A 99 -1.67 -4.76 15.21
CA ALA A 99 -1.63 -5.13 13.80
C ALA A 99 -2.38 -6.45 13.54
N GLN A 100 -2.20 -7.45 14.40
CA GLN A 100 -2.91 -8.74 14.32
C GLN A 100 -4.42 -8.58 14.48
N ILE A 101 -4.88 -7.81 15.47
CA ILE A 101 -6.32 -7.55 15.67
C ILE A 101 -6.91 -6.84 14.45
N ARG A 102 -6.19 -5.86 13.89
CA ARG A 102 -6.62 -5.18 12.67
C ARG A 102 -6.67 -6.11 11.47
N LEU A 103 -5.66 -6.96 11.28
CA LEU A 103 -5.65 -7.95 10.21
C LEU A 103 -6.88 -8.86 10.31
N ARG A 104 -7.19 -9.38 11.50
CA ARG A 104 -8.39 -10.18 11.74
C ARG A 104 -9.66 -9.43 11.33
N ASN A 105 -9.81 -8.18 11.77
CA ASN A 105 -10.98 -7.38 11.45
C ASN A 105 -11.07 -7.07 9.94
N HIS A 106 -9.94 -6.84 9.26
CA HIS A 106 -9.92 -6.67 7.81
C HIS A 106 -10.26 -7.97 7.07
N CYS A 107 -9.82 -9.14 7.55
CA CYS A 107 -10.23 -10.42 6.99
C CYS A 107 -11.74 -10.63 7.13
N ILE A 108 -12.32 -10.32 8.29
CA ILE A 108 -13.77 -10.40 8.49
C ILE A 108 -14.49 -9.42 7.55
N ALA A 109 -14.02 -8.17 7.46
CA ALA A 109 -14.62 -7.17 6.58
C ALA A 109 -14.51 -7.54 5.09
N ALA A 110 -13.37 -8.08 4.66
CA ALA A 110 -13.15 -8.56 3.30
C ALA A 110 -14.04 -9.76 2.98
N LEU A 111 -14.24 -10.67 3.94
CA LEU A 111 -15.15 -11.80 3.79
C LEU A 111 -16.59 -11.32 3.66
N THR A 112 -17.04 -10.39 4.51
CA THR A 112 -18.38 -9.83 4.40
C THR A 112 -18.59 -9.10 3.07
N ALA A 113 -17.61 -8.34 2.60
CA ALA A 113 -17.69 -7.66 1.31
C ALA A 113 -17.74 -8.66 0.13
N ALA A 114 -16.94 -9.73 0.18
CA ALA A 114 -16.97 -10.78 -0.83
C ALA A 114 -18.33 -11.50 -0.86
N VAL A 115 -18.92 -11.80 0.29
CA VAL A 115 -20.27 -12.39 0.39
C VAL A 115 -21.34 -11.44 -0.12
N ILE A 116 -21.21 -10.12 0.09
CA ILE A 116 -22.14 -9.13 -0.48
C ILE A 116 -22.03 -9.09 -2.01
N CYS A 117 -20.84 -9.30 -2.58
CA CYS A 117 -20.64 -9.42 -4.02
C CYS A 117 -21.07 -10.79 -4.60
N TYR A 118 -21.50 -11.74 -3.76
CA TYR A 118 -21.93 -13.07 -4.19
C TYR A 118 -23.04 -13.06 -5.26
N PRO A 119 -24.17 -12.33 -5.14
CA PRO A 119 -25.20 -12.30 -6.18
C PRO A 119 -24.68 -11.85 -7.56
N LEU A 120 -23.75 -10.87 -7.60
CA LEU A 120 -23.12 -10.39 -8.83
C LEU A 120 -22.30 -11.47 -9.54
N ILE A 121 -21.78 -12.45 -8.79
CA ILE A 121 -21.03 -13.59 -9.33
C ILE A 121 -22.00 -14.70 -9.75
N PHE A 122 -23.12 -14.87 -9.05
CA PHE A 122 -24.04 -16.00 -9.18
C PHE A 122 -25.07 -15.85 -10.31
N ASP A 123 -25.61 -14.64 -10.55
CA ASP A 123 -26.61 -14.41 -11.61
C ASP A 123 -26.05 -14.62 -13.03
N SER A 124 -24.71 -14.71 -13.17
CA SER A 124 -24.01 -14.83 -14.46
C SER A 124 -23.86 -16.26 -15.00
N LEU A 125 -24.17 -17.30 -14.22
CA LEU A 125 -23.90 -18.72 -14.59
C LEU A 125 -25.11 -19.62 -14.25
N PRO A 126 -25.51 -20.59 -15.09
CA PRO A 126 -26.59 -21.54 -14.78
C PRO A 126 -26.18 -22.54 -13.67
N ASP A 127 -27.11 -22.87 -12.77
CA ASP A 127 -26.86 -23.55 -11.48
C ASP A 127 -26.60 -25.07 -11.53
N SER A 128 -26.50 -25.70 -12.69
CA SER A 128 -26.70 -27.15 -12.79
C SER A 128 -25.45 -28.04 -12.71
N LEU A 129 -24.23 -27.52 -12.54
CA LEU A 129 -22.99 -28.32 -12.66
C LEU A 129 -21.93 -28.03 -11.58
N LEU A 130 -21.44 -29.08 -10.91
CA LEU A 130 -20.38 -29.05 -9.88
C LEU A 130 -19.12 -28.23 -10.28
N PRO A 131 -18.64 -28.31 -11.53
CA PRO A 131 -17.52 -27.49 -11.98
C PRO A 131 -17.81 -25.97 -12.02
N ALA A 132 -19.06 -25.56 -12.27
CA ALA A 132 -19.46 -24.16 -12.19
C ALA A 132 -19.42 -23.64 -10.73
N THR A 133 -19.80 -24.48 -9.77
CA THR A 133 -19.69 -24.18 -8.33
C THR A 133 -18.24 -23.93 -7.91
N ILE A 134 -17.30 -24.76 -8.39
CA ILE A 134 -15.87 -24.60 -8.09
C ILE A 134 -15.32 -23.28 -8.68
N GLN A 135 -15.68 -22.93 -9.91
CA GLN A 135 -15.27 -21.68 -10.53
C GLN A 135 -15.80 -20.45 -9.77
N ARG A 136 -17.04 -20.50 -9.27
CA ARG A 136 -17.61 -19.46 -8.41
C ARG A 136 -16.84 -19.30 -7.10
N MET A 137 -16.42 -20.41 -6.47
CA MET A 137 -15.61 -20.38 -5.26
C MET A 137 -14.22 -19.75 -5.51
N ILE A 138 -13.61 -20.01 -6.67
CA ILE A 138 -12.34 -19.39 -7.07
C ILE A 138 -12.53 -17.87 -7.26
N MET A 139 -13.59 -17.44 -7.95
CA MET A 139 -13.90 -16.00 -8.11
C MET A 139 -14.15 -15.33 -6.76
N LEU A 140 -14.93 -15.95 -5.88
CA LEU A 140 -15.19 -15.42 -4.55
C LEU A 140 -13.90 -15.24 -3.74
N GLY A 141 -12.99 -16.21 -3.82
CA GLY A 141 -11.66 -16.12 -3.19
C GLY A 141 -10.81 -14.97 -3.77
N CYS A 142 -10.90 -14.74 -5.07
CA CYS A 142 -10.22 -13.62 -5.71
C CYS A 142 -10.79 -12.26 -5.26
N VAL A 143 -12.12 -12.13 -5.22
CA VAL A 143 -12.82 -10.92 -4.75
C VAL A 143 -12.49 -10.64 -3.27
N PHE A 144 -12.46 -11.68 -2.44
CA PHE A 144 -12.00 -11.59 -1.05
C PHE A 144 -10.60 -11.00 -0.96
N MET A 145 -9.65 -11.50 -1.76
CA MET A 145 -8.27 -11.04 -1.72
C MET A 145 -8.13 -9.58 -2.18
N ALA A 146 -8.91 -9.18 -3.18
CA ALA A 146 -8.98 -7.79 -3.63
C ALA A 146 -9.52 -6.86 -2.53
N TRP A 147 -10.64 -7.19 -1.87
CA TRP A 147 -11.14 -6.41 -0.75
C TRP A 147 -10.16 -6.37 0.43
N LEU A 148 -9.49 -7.48 0.71
CA LEU A 148 -8.47 -7.55 1.74
C LEU A 148 -7.32 -6.59 1.46
N TYR A 149 -6.86 -6.52 0.21
CA TYR A 149 -5.86 -5.55 -0.25
C TYR A 149 -6.31 -4.11 0.04
N MET A 150 -7.53 -3.78 -0.37
CA MET A 150 -8.12 -2.45 -0.19
C MET A 150 -8.17 -2.03 1.28
N PHE A 151 -8.73 -2.87 2.15
CA PHE A 151 -8.83 -2.56 3.58
C PHE A 151 -7.45 -2.44 4.24
N GLN A 152 -6.51 -3.33 3.89
CA GLN A 152 -5.17 -3.28 4.44
C GLN A 152 -4.40 -2.03 4.00
N GLY A 153 -4.45 -1.67 2.71
CA GLY A 153 -3.76 -0.48 2.20
C GLY A 153 -4.26 0.80 2.86
N ILE A 154 -5.57 1.00 2.90
CA ILE A 154 -6.17 2.20 3.52
C ILE A 154 -5.86 2.25 5.02
N SER A 155 -6.01 1.13 5.74
CA SER A 155 -5.79 1.06 7.18
C SER A 155 -4.32 1.24 7.56
N LEU A 156 -3.39 0.72 6.74
CA LEU A 156 -1.95 0.87 6.96
C LEU A 156 -1.51 2.33 6.82
N ALA A 157 -1.92 3.01 5.75
CA ALA A 157 -1.61 4.43 5.56
C ALA A 157 -2.11 5.28 6.73
N ARG A 158 -3.37 5.07 7.16
CA ARG A 158 -3.94 5.75 8.33
C ARG A 158 -3.22 5.44 9.64
N PHE A 159 -2.79 4.19 9.82
CA PHE A 159 -2.07 3.78 11.01
C PHE A 159 -0.68 4.39 11.10
N LEU A 160 0.08 4.37 10.00
CA LEU A 160 1.39 4.98 9.92
C LEU A 160 1.29 6.48 10.18
N TYR A 161 0.28 7.13 9.60
CA TYR A 161 0.00 8.54 9.87
C TYR A 161 -0.18 8.80 11.36
N ARG A 162 -1.14 8.13 11.99
CA ARG A 162 -1.55 8.40 13.38
C ARG A 162 -0.45 8.16 14.41
N HIS A 163 0.44 7.20 14.20
CA HIS A 163 1.43 6.80 15.21
C HIS A 163 2.84 7.34 14.96
N PHE A 164 3.22 7.61 13.70
CA PHE A 164 4.60 7.99 13.36
C PHE A 164 4.70 9.39 12.70
N LEU A 165 3.68 9.80 11.94
CA LEU A 165 3.73 11.05 11.16
C LEU A 165 2.92 12.21 11.79
N THR A 166 2.21 11.96 12.90
CA THR A 166 1.49 13.00 13.65
C THR A 166 2.40 13.82 14.55
N GLN A 167 3.47 13.22 15.07
CA GLN A 167 4.41 13.86 15.98
C GLN A 167 5.24 14.91 15.23
N SER A 168 5.35 16.12 15.77
CA SER A 168 6.29 17.12 15.25
C SER A 168 7.71 16.57 15.43
N PRO A 169 8.52 16.46 14.37
CA PRO A 169 9.89 15.99 14.54
C PRO A 169 10.64 17.01 15.40
N ASP A 170 11.33 16.58 16.46
CA ASP A 170 12.10 17.51 17.29
C ASP A 170 13.56 17.68 16.84
N SER A 171 14.03 16.83 15.91
CA SER A 171 15.41 16.82 15.41
C SER A 171 15.51 16.45 13.92
N LEU A 172 16.67 16.72 13.32
CA LEU A 172 17.00 16.25 11.96
C LEU A 172 16.90 14.71 11.85
N HIS A 173 17.25 14.00 12.92
CA HIS A 173 17.23 12.54 12.96
C HIS A 173 15.79 11.99 12.90
N THR A 174 14.89 12.54 13.72
CA THR A 174 13.48 12.15 13.72
C THR A 174 12.81 12.47 12.38
N MET A 175 13.20 13.57 11.72
CA MET A 175 12.72 13.92 10.39
C MET A 175 13.12 12.89 9.32
N LYS A 176 14.37 12.39 9.35
CA LYS A 176 14.82 11.31 8.45
C LYS A 176 14.08 9.99 8.70
N CYS A 177 13.81 9.67 9.95
CA CYS A 177 13.09 8.44 10.28
C CYS A 177 11.61 8.52 9.88
N GLN A 178 10.97 9.70 10.03
CA GLN A 178 9.65 9.96 9.46
C GLN A 178 9.64 9.86 7.93
N GLN A 179 10.71 10.27 7.26
CA GLN A 179 10.84 10.12 5.81
C GLN A 179 10.85 8.65 5.39
N GLN A 180 11.56 7.78 6.11
CA GLN A 180 11.54 6.33 5.86
C GLN A 180 10.13 5.73 6.00
N VAL A 181 9.35 6.18 7.00
CA VAL A 181 7.96 5.77 7.17
C VAL A 181 7.05 6.31 6.05
N SER A 182 7.29 7.55 5.60
CA SER A 182 6.60 8.16 4.47
C SER A 182 6.87 7.40 3.16
N ASP A 183 8.10 6.92 2.95
CA ASP A 183 8.47 6.13 1.77
C ASP A 183 7.68 4.82 1.67
N VAL A 184 7.29 4.20 2.79
CA VAL A 184 6.38 3.04 2.79
C VAL A 184 5.02 3.41 2.20
N VAL A 185 4.47 4.57 2.56
CA VAL A 185 3.20 5.05 2.02
C VAL A 185 3.33 5.40 0.53
N LYS A 186 4.49 5.90 0.08
CA LYS A 186 4.77 6.10 -1.36
C LYS A 186 4.80 4.79 -2.13
N ILE A 187 5.44 3.74 -1.59
CA ILE A 187 5.45 2.41 -2.23
C ILE A 187 4.02 1.88 -2.36
N LEU A 188 3.21 2.02 -1.32
CA LEU A 188 1.79 1.67 -1.38
C LEU A 188 1.06 2.46 -2.47
N LEU A 189 1.30 3.76 -2.58
CA LEU A 189 0.70 4.63 -3.60
C LEU A 189 1.07 4.19 -5.02
N VAL A 190 2.36 3.94 -5.27
CA VAL A 190 2.86 3.49 -6.58
C VAL A 190 2.30 2.12 -6.94
N ALA A 191 2.28 1.18 -5.99
CA ALA A 191 1.71 -0.15 -6.20
C ALA A 191 0.23 -0.05 -6.57
N SER A 192 -0.54 0.76 -5.82
CA SER A 192 -1.97 0.96 -6.05
C SER A 192 -2.26 1.62 -7.41
N MET A 193 -1.45 2.61 -7.80
CA MET A 193 -1.50 3.23 -9.13
C MET A 193 -1.23 2.23 -10.25
N SER A 194 -0.20 1.42 -10.10
CA SER A 194 0.18 0.41 -11.10
C SER A 194 -0.93 -0.62 -11.29
N LEU A 195 -1.58 -1.03 -10.20
CA LEU A 195 -2.72 -1.93 -10.22
C LEU A 195 -3.97 -1.31 -10.83
N LEU A 196 -4.24 -0.03 -10.56
CA LEU A 196 -5.36 0.70 -11.17
C LEU A 196 -5.19 0.78 -12.69
N LEU A 197 -3.97 1.00 -13.18
CA LEU A 197 -3.65 1.02 -14.61
C LEU A 197 -3.73 -0.36 -15.27
N LEU A 198 -3.50 -1.44 -14.51
CA LEU A 198 -3.63 -2.81 -15.00
C LEU A 198 -5.09 -3.23 -15.19
N LEU A 199 -6.02 -2.63 -14.44
CA LEU A 199 -7.45 -2.95 -14.46
C LEU A 199 -8.10 -2.76 -15.85
N PRO A 200 -7.97 -1.61 -16.55
CA PRO A 200 -8.61 -1.40 -17.86
C PRO A 200 -8.03 -2.26 -18.98
N LEU A 201 -6.73 -2.61 -18.94
CA LEU A 201 -6.13 -3.60 -19.86
C LEU A 201 -6.79 -4.97 -19.73
N SER A 202 -7.38 -5.24 -18.57
CA SER A 202 -8.05 -6.47 -18.24
C SER A 202 -9.51 -6.51 -18.74
N ALA A 203 -10.04 -5.42 -19.31
CA ALA A 203 -11.44 -5.26 -19.73
C ALA A 203 -11.65 -5.36 -21.24
N ALA A 204 -10.59 -5.53 -22.04
CA ALA A 204 -10.64 -5.51 -23.50
C ALA A 204 -11.31 -6.75 -24.14
N GLY A 205 -11.94 -7.63 -23.35
CA GLY A 205 -12.82 -8.69 -23.82
C GLY A 205 -14.19 -8.54 -23.17
N ASP A 206 -15.26 -8.92 -23.86
CA ASP A 206 -16.65 -8.92 -23.35
C ASP A 206 -16.74 -9.76 -22.06
N LEU A 207 -16.47 -9.10 -20.94
CA LEU A 207 -16.35 -9.72 -19.63
C LEU A 207 -17.69 -9.56 -18.90
N PRO A 208 -18.32 -10.66 -18.46
CA PRO A 208 -19.61 -10.64 -17.77
C PRO A 208 -19.56 -10.03 -16.34
N TYR A 209 -18.51 -9.26 -16.00
CA TYR A 209 -18.20 -8.77 -14.65
C TYR A 209 -17.84 -7.27 -14.61
N ALA A 210 -18.37 -6.47 -15.53
CA ALA A 210 -18.04 -5.04 -15.62
C ALA A 210 -18.33 -4.27 -14.32
N GLU A 211 -19.40 -4.62 -13.61
CA GLU A 211 -19.77 -4.01 -12.33
C GLU A 211 -18.73 -4.25 -11.22
N LEU A 212 -18.08 -5.42 -11.20
CA LEU A 212 -16.97 -5.70 -10.28
C LEU A 212 -15.75 -4.84 -10.62
N GLY A 213 -15.49 -4.60 -11.91
CA GLY A 213 -14.45 -3.69 -12.38
C GLY A 213 -14.65 -2.24 -11.93
N VAL A 214 -15.90 -1.74 -11.99
CA VAL A 214 -16.28 -0.42 -11.43
C VAL A 214 -16.02 -0.38 -9.93
N GLY A 215 -16.46 -1.40 -9.18
CA GLY A 215 -16.24 -1.48 -7.74
C GLY A 215 -14.76 -1.48 -7.35
N PHE A 216 -13.94 -2.28 -8.03
CA PHE A 216 -12.50 -2.36 -7.75
C PHE A 216 -11.73 -1.10 -8.17
N SER A 217 -12.05 -0.51 -9.32
CA SER A 217 -11.42 0.74 -9.78
C SER A 217 -11.74 1.91 -8.85
N ALA A 218 -13.01 2.08 -8.46
CA ALA A 218 -13.44 3.09 -7.50
C ALA A 218 -12.81 2.86 -6.12
N GLY A 219 -12.76 1.61 -5.67
CA GLY A 219 -12.05 1.23 -4.45
C GLY A 219 -10.59 1.69 -4.49
N LEU A 220 -9.83 1.24 -5.49
CA LEU A 220 -8.41 1.58 -5.67
C LEU A 220 -8.21 3.09 -5.70
N ALA A 221 -9.05 3.84 -6.43
CA ALA A 221 -9.01 5.30 -6.48
C ALA A 221 -9.19 5.93 -5.09
N ILE A 222 -10.16 5.46 -4.29
CA ILE A 222 -10.34 5.93 -2.90
C ILE A 222 -9.08 5.64 -2.07
N MET A 223 -8.51 4.44 -2.19
CA MET A 223 -7.29 4.11 -1.46
C MET A 223 -6.12 5.03 -1.84
N ILE A 224 -5.94 5.28 -3.14
CA ILE A 224 -4.94 6.21 -3.65
C ILE A 224 -5.13 7.60 -3.07
N LEU A 225 -6.35 8.14 -3.10
CA LEU A 225 -6.67 9.46 -2.54
C LEU A 225 -6.38 9.51 -1.04
N THR A 226 -6.73 8.47 -0.28
CA THR A 226 -6.45 8.42 1.16
C THR A 226 -4.95 8.34 1.47
N ALA A 227 -4.20 7.53 0.72
CA ALA A 227 -2.74 7.42 0.87
C ALA A 227 -2.04 8.73 0.48
N PHE A 228 -2.51 9.38 -0.59
CA PHE A 228 -2.04 10.69 -1.01
C PHE A 228 -2.29 11.76 0.05
N ASN A 229 -3.50 11.80 0.63
CA ASN A 229 -3.83 12.74 1.70
C ASN A 229 -2.94 12.56 2.95
N VAL A 230 -2.63 11.31 3.32
CA VAL A 230 -1.68 11.01 4.40
C VAL A 230 -0.29 11.58 4.10
N LEU A 231 0.22 11.34 2.89
CA LEU A 231 1.54 11.84 2.46
C LEU A 231 1.58 13.36 2.46
N PHE A 232 0.55 13.99 1.90
CA PHE A 232 0.43 15.45 1.84
C PHE A 232 0.37 16.08 3.23
N SER A 233 -0.42 15.50 4.14
CA SER A 233 -0.54 15.97 5.53
C SER A 233 0.79 15.83 6.29
N ALA A 234 1.48 14.69 6.15
CA ALA A 234 2.78 14.47 6.77
C ALA A 234 3.83 15.45 6.23
N GLN A 235 3.77 15.76 4.94
CA GLN A 235 4.65 16.70 4.29
C GLN A 235 4.47 18.13 4.78
N GLN A 236 3.23 18.61 4.88
CA GLN A 236 2.95 19.97 5.37
C GLN A 236 3.56 20.18 6.76
N LYS A 237 3.44 19.18 7.64
CA LYS A 237 4.06 19.19 8.98
C LYS A 237 5.59 19.19 8.90
N ALA A 238 6.18 18.36 8.06
CA ALA A 238 7.64 18.32 7.87
C ALA A 238 8.19 19.65 7.35
N ARG A 239 7.51 20.28 6.37
CA ARG A 239 7.87 21.60 5.83
C ARG A 239 7.75 22.70 6.89
N ALA A 240 6.65 22.73 7.63
CA ALA A 240 6.45 23.69 8.71
C ALA A 240 7.57 23.56 9.76
N TYR A 241 7.88 22.33 10.19
CA TYR A 241 9.00 22.10 11.11
C TYR A 241 10.34 22.54 10.51
N GLN A 242 10.64 22.20 9.27
CA GLN A 242 11.88 22.58 8.60
C GLN A 242 12.05 24.10 8.59
N HIS A 243 11.00 24.85 8.23
CA HIS A 243 11.02 26.32 8.28
C HIS A 243 11.24 26.87 9.69
N HIS A 244 10.53 26.34 10.69
CA HIS A 244 10.70 26.75 12.09
C HIS A 244 12.09 26.43 12.63
N ALA A 245 12.64 25.25 12.31
CA ALA A 245 13.97 24.84 12.74
C ALA A 245 15.07 25.71 12.11
N ILE A 246 14.96 26.01 10.81
CA ILE A 246 15.90 26.91 10.11
C ILE A 246 15.82 28.31 10.71
N SER A 247 14.63 28.86 10.91
CA SER A 247 14.44 30.17 11.55
C SER A 247 15.06 30.22 12.95
N ARG A 248 14.86 29.17 13.76
CA ARG A 248 15.45 29.08 15.10
C ARG A 248 16.98 29.03 15.05
N ILE A 249 17.56 28.32 14.09
CA ILE A 249 19.02 28.27 13.89
C ILE A 249 19.54 29.64 13.46
N ASP A 250 18.85 30.35 12.58
CA ASP A 250 19.24 31.69 12.12
C ASP A 250 19.22 32.71 13.26
N THR A 251 18.18 32.68 14.10
CA THR A 251 18.11 33.49 15.31
C THR A 251 19.25 33.17 16.29
N LYS A 252 19.58 31.89 16.50
CA LYS A 252 20.71 31.48 17.36
C LYS A 252 22.06 31.96 16.79
N LEU A 253 22.26 31.83 15.48
CA LEU A 253 23.48 32.30 14.81
C LEU A 253 23.63 33.82 14.95
N TYR A 254 22.54 34.58 14.79
CA TYR A 254 22.53 36.03 14.97
C TYR A 254 22.95 36.44 16.39
N TYR A 255 22.39 35.81 17.42
CA TYR A 255 22.76 36.12 18.82
C TYR A 255 24.20 35.70 19.15
N LEU A 256 24.65 34.53 18.67
CA LEU A 256 26.02 34.05 18.89
C LEU A 256 27.05 34.97 18.22
N GLN A 257 26.77 35.49 17.03
CA GLN A 257 27.63 36.46 16.36
C GLN A 257 27.75 37.78 17.13
N ARG A 258 26.71 38.17 17.87
CA ARG A 258 26.64 39.45 18.59
C ARG A 258 27.16 39.38 20.03
N GLN A 259 27.30 38.18 20.61
CA GLN A 259 27.83 38.00 21.96
C GLN A 259 29.35 37.75 21.95
N SER A 260 30.13 38.77 22.32
CA SER A 260 31.60 38.70 22.47
C SER A 260 32.09 38.04 23.77
N LYS A 261 31.18 37.55 24.61
CA LYS A 261 31.48 37.13 26.00
C LYS A 261 32.04 35.70 26.11
N TYR A 262 31.99 34.91 25.03
CA TYR A 262 32.48 33.52 25.02
C TYR A 262 33.86 33.40 24.36
N ARG A 263 34.61 32.37 24.75
CA ARG A 263 35.91 32.01 24.15
C ARG A 263 35.73 31.78 22.64
N LYS A 264 36.54 32.44 21.81
CA LYS A 264 36.42 32.45 20.33
C LYS A 264 36.33 31.05 19.72
N ASP A 265 37.15 30.11 20.19
CA ASP A 265 37.19 28.73 19.67
C ASP A 265 35.87 27.97 19.92
N ALA A 266 35.27 28.13 21.10
CA ALA A 266 34.01 27.49 21.45
C ALA A 266 32.83 28.08 20.64
N LEU A 267 32.89 29.39 20.37
CA LEU A 267 31.91 30.09 19.56
C LEU A 267 31.95 29.64 18.09
N GLU A 268 33.15 29.57 17.52
CA GLU A 268 33.35 29.09 16.14
C GLU A 268 32.87 27.65 15.96
N HIS A 269 33.17 26.77 16.92
CA HIS A 269 32.72 25.38 16.89
C HIS A 269 31.18 25.29 16.95
N ALA A 270 30.53 26.06 17.83
CA ALA A 270 29.08 26.10 17.93
C ALA A 270 28.41 26.64 16.65
N MET A 271 28.97 27.71 16.07
CA MET A 271 28.48 28.27 14.80
C MET A 271 28.65 27.28 13.64
N ALA A 272 29.79 26.59 13.56
CA ALA A 272 30.05 25.59 12.53
C ALA A 272 29.05 24.42 12.62
N ARG A 273 28.75 23.95 13.84
CA ARG A 273 27.75 22.92 14.08
C ARG A 273 26.35 23.35 13.64
N LEU A 274 25.91 24.56 14.02
CA LEU A 274 24.60 25.11 13.63
C LEU A 274 24.48 25.30 12.12
N ARG A 275 25.53 25.79 11.45
CA ARG A 275 25.56 25.91 9.98
C ARG A 275 25.49 24.53 9.30
N LYS A 276 26.17 23.51 9.85
CA LYS A 276 26.09 22.14 9.35
C LYS A 276 24.67 21.57 9.51
N GLU A 277 24.03 21.82 10.64
CA GLU A 277 22.65 21.40 10.90
C GLU A 277 21.65 22.11 9.97
N LYS A 278 21.80 23.43 9.75
CA LYS A 278 21.01 24.20 8.77
C LYS A 278 21.15 23.61 7.36
N LYS A 279 22.39 23.37 6.91
CA LYS A 279 22.64 22.72 5.60
C LYS A 279 22.02 21.32 5.53
N GLY A 280 22.03 20.57 6.63
CA GLY A 280 21.38 19.27 6.74
C GLY A 280 19.86 19.38 6.57
N LEU A 281 19.22 20.31 7.28
CA LEU A 281 17.78 20.56 7.19
C LEU A 281 17.37 21.04 5.79
N GLN A 282 18.15 21.92 5.16
CA GLN A 282 17.89 22.39 3.80
C GLN A 282 18.00 21.28 2.75
N ARG A 283 18.90 20.31 2.96
CA ARG A 283 19.08 19.16 2.05
C ARG A 283 18.05 18.06 2.25
N CYS A 284 17.38 18.00 3.39
CA CYS A 284 16.28 17.06 3.57
C CYS A 284 15.13 17.46 2.64
N GLN A 285 14.94 16.66 1.59
CA GLN A 285 13.86 16.85 0.63
C GLN A 285 12.53 16.52 1.32
N CYS A 286 11.77 17.57 1.63
CA CYS A 286 10.39 17.47 2.10
C CYS A 286 9.41 17.41 0.91
N GLU A 287 9.82 16.88 -0.25
CA GLU A 287 8.95 16.68 -1.40
C GLU A 287 8.69 15.18 -1.56
N PRO A 288 7.46 14.70 -1.34
CA PRO A 288 7.16 13.28 -1.32
C PRO A 288 6.95 12.75 -2.74
N VAL A 289 6.43 13.58 -3.64
CA VAL A 289 5.93 13.18 -4.96
C VAL A 289 6.14 14.34 -5.93
N SER A 290 6.76 14.08 -7.09
CA SER A 290 6.93 15.09 -8.13
C SER A 290 5.58 15.66 -8.57
N PHE A 291 5.55 16.92 -8.99
CA PHE A 291 4.33 17.54 -9.52
C PHE A 291 3.70 16.70 -10.64
N SER A 292 4.53 16.11 -11.51
CA SER A 292 4.09 15.19 -12.57
C SER A 292 3.32 13.99 -12.03
N MET A 293 3.77 13.40 -10.93
CA MET A 293 3.11 12.23 -10.32
C MET A 293 1.84 12.63 -9.56
N GLN A 294 1.76 13.85 -9.01
CA GLN A 294 0.51 14.39 -8.44
C GLN A 294 -0.57 14.58 -9.51
N LEU A 295 -0.18 15.11 -10.68
CA LEU A 295 -1.07 15.28 -11.81
C LEU A 295 -1.53 13.93 -12.36
N ALA A 296 -0.60 12.98 -12.50
CA ALA A 296 -0.93 11.61 -12.88
C ALA A 296 -1.91 10.96 -11.88
N LEU A 297 -1.68 11.10 -10.58
CA LEU A 297 -2.57 10.57 -9.54
C LEU A 297 -4.00 11.12 -9.67
N ALA A 298 -4.13 12.44 -9.83
CA ALA A 298 -5.43 13.08 -10.01
C ALA A 298 -6.12 12.63 -11.30
N LEU A 299 -5.37 12.55 -12.41
CA LEU A 299 -5.91 12.14 -13.70
C LEU A 299 -6.36 10.68 -13.69
N TRP A 300 -5.50 9.75 -13.26
CA TRP A 300 -5.77 8.31 -13.31
C TRP A 300 -6.80 7.84 -12.29
N SER A 301 -6.86 8.47 -11.11
CA SER A 301 -7.88 8.14 -10.11
C SER A 301 -9.30 8.51 -10.54
N VAL A 302 -9.46 9.43 -11.49
CA VAL A 302 -10.77 9.83 -12.02
C VAL A 302 -11.05 9.15 -13.37
N THR A 303 -10.08 9.15 -14.28
CA THR A 303 -10.26 8.62 -15.63
C THR A 303 -10.52 7.12 -15.65
N VAL A 304 -9.81 6.31 -14.85
CA VAL A 304 -9.98 4.85 -14.88
C VAL A 304 -11.36 4.40 -14.38
N PRO A 305 -11.86 4.89 -13.22
CA PRO A 305 -13.22 4.55 -12.79
C PRO A 305 -14.30 5.05 -13.75
N VAL A 306 -14.12 6.24 -14.34
CA VAL A 306 -15.08 6.79 -15.33
C VAL A 306 -15.09 5.96 -16.61
N LEU A 307 -13.92 5.52 -17.10
CA LEU A 307 -13.82 4.61 -18.25
C LEU A 307 -14.56 3.29 -17.96
N TRP A 308 -14.38 2.72 -16.77
CA TRP A 308 -15.12 1.53 -16.36
C TRP A 308 -16.62 1.75 -16.29
N TRP A 309 -17.05 2.88 -15.75
CA TRP A 309 -18.47 3.25 -15.74
C TRP A 309 -19.02 3.32 -17.16
N LEU A 310 -18.32 3.99 -18.09
CA LEU A 310 -18.74 4.13 -19.49
C LEU A 310 -18.79 2.80 -20.24
N VAL A 311 -17.95 1.84 -19.89
CA VAL A 311 -17.99 0.47 -20.47
C VAL A 311 -19.13 -0.36 -19.88
N SER A 312 -19.57 -0.05 -18.65
CA SER A 312 -20.66 -0.77 -17.96
C SER A 312 -22.08 -0.25 -18.25
N VAL A 313 -22.21 0.92 -18.91
CA VAL A 313 -23.47 1.56 -19.30
C VAL A 313 -23.77 1.25 -20.75
#